data_AF-A0A6N9C9X9-F1
#
_entry.id   AF-A0A6N9C9X9-F1
#
_cell.length_a   1.000
_cell.length_b   1.000
_cell.length_c   1.000
_cell.angle_alpha   90.00
_cell.angle_beta   90.00
_cell.angle_gamma   90.00
#
_symmetry.space_group_name_H-M   'P 1'
#
loop_
_entity.id
_entity.type
_entity.pdbx_description
1 polymer ?
#
loop_
_entity_poly.entity_id
_entity_poly.type
_entity_poly.pdbx_seq_one_letter_code
_entity_poly.pdbx_strand_id
1 'polypeptide(L)'
;MTTHNAEQIKTAVREHYADLVKSDESCCSSSSCCDTEINIEASLNQNEYTNTQLSSIPADAVENSFGCGNPLMYADICEGDVVLDLGSGAGIDVLLAAQHVGESGRVIGIDMTPEMIEKGKK
;
A
#
# COMPACT_ATOMS: atom_id res chain seq x y z
N MET A 1 8.91 31.14 5.55
CA MET A 1 7.96 30.02 5.40
C MET A 1 7.36 30.13 4.01
N THR A 2 7.73 29.25 3.09
CA THR A 2 7.13 29.19 1.75
C THR A 2 5.73 28.61 1.93
N THR A 3 4.70 29.41 1.69
CA THR A 3 3.32 28.92 1.67
C THR A 3 3.08 28.20 0.35
N HIS A 4 3.29 26.89 0.35
CA HIS A 4 2.89 26.05 -0.79
C HIS A 4 1.36 26.01 -0.86
N ASN A 5 0.79 26.26 -2.05
CA ASN A 5 -0.64 26.09 -2.26
C ASN A 5 -1.00 24.59 -2.23
N ALA A 6 -2.20 24.25 -1.76
CA ALA A 6 -2.71 22.88 -1.68
C ALA A 6 -2.55 22.10 -3.00
N GLU A 7 -2.79 22.73 -4.16
CA GLU A 7 -2.61 22.08 -5.46
C GLU A 7 -1.15 21.74 -5.77
N GLN A 8 -0.20 22.54 -5.30
CA GLN A 8 1.23 22.26 -5.48
C GLN A 8 1.67 21.09 -4.60
N ILE A 9 1.19 21.05 -3.34
CA ILE A 9 1.46 19.93 -2.43
C ILE A 9 0.86 18.64 -2.99
N LYS A 10 -0.40 18.69 -3.43
CA LYS A 10 -1.10 17.52 -4.00
C LYS A 10 -0.39 17.00 -5.25
N THR A 11 0.06 17.89 -6.13
CA THR A 11 0.82 17.52 -7.34
C THR A 11 2.15 16.88 -6.96
N ALA A 12 2.91 17.49 -6.06
CA ALA A 12 4.20 16.94 -5.62
C ALA A 12 4.05 15.55 -4.97
N VAL A 13 3.04 15.34 -4.12
CA VAL A 13 2.75 14.02 -3.52
C VAL A 13 2.36 13.01 -4.59
N ARG A 14 1.50 13.40 -5.55
CA ARG A 14 1.09 12.52 -6.66
C ARG A 14 2.30 12.08 -7.48
N GLU A 15 3.13 13.02 -7.90
CA GLU A 15 4.31 12.76 -8.73
C GLU A 15 5.30 11.84 -7.99
N HIS A 16 5.54 12.10 -6.70
CA HIS A 16 6.42 11.27 -5.89
C HIS A 16 6.01 9.79 -5.87
N TYR A 17 4.74 9.48 -5.55
CA TYR A 17 4.27 8.09 -5.53
C TYR A 17 4.15 7.48 -6.94
N ALA A 18 3.81 8.28 -7.96
CA ALA A 18 3.77 7.81 -9.34
C ALA A 18 5.16 7.44 -9.87
N ASP A 19 6.21 8.12 -9.42
CA ASP A 19 7.59 7.81 -9.80
C ASP A 19 8.10 6.55 -9.09
N LEU A 20 7.80 6.41 -7.79
CA LEU A 20 8.20 5.24 -6.99
C LEU A 20 7.72 3.91 -7.57
N VAL A 21 6.49 3.85 -8.08
CA VAL A 21 5.92 2.61 -8.65
C VAL A 21 6.41 2.32 -10.08
N LYS A 22 6.94 3.33 -10.78
CA LYS A 22 7.55 3.17 -12.11
C LYS A 22 8.98 2.70 -12.03
N SER A 23 9.71 3.14 -11.01
CA SER A 23 11.02 2.61 -10.69
C SER A 23 10.88 1.25 -10.02
N ASP A 24 11.61 0.23 -10.47
CA ASP A 24 11.81 -1.00 -9.68
C ASP A 24 12.64 -0.75 -8.39
N GLU A 25 12.74 0.51 -7.94
CA GLU A 25 13.44 0.91 -6.73
C GLU A 25 12.46 1.04 -5.57
N SER A 26 12.63 0.16 -4.57
CA SER A 26 11.92 0.24 -3.30
C SER A 26 12.20 1.60 -2.62
N CYS A 27 11.13 2.35 -2.31
CA CYS A 27 11.09 3.68 -1.69
C CYS A 27 11.94 3.85 -0.41
N CYS A 28 12.43 2.78 0.21
CA CYS A 28 13.13 2.84 1.48
C CYS A 28 14.62 3.21 1.38
N SER A 29 15.10 3.77 0.26
CA SER A 29 16.54 3.92 -0.05
C SER A 29 17.17 5.31 0.19
N SER A 30 16.49 6.31 0.77
CA SER A 30 17.20 7.58 1.11
C SER A 30 16.78 8.26 2.42
N SER A 31 17.56 7.92 3.46
CA SER A 31 17.93 8.73 4.64
C SER A 31 16.82 9.20 5.61
N SER A 32 16.38 8.28 6.50
CA SER A 32 16.33 8.54 7.97
C SER A 32 16.03 7.32 8.87
N CYS A 33 15.82 6.07 8.40
CA CYS A 33 15.54 4.97 9.34
C CYS A 33 16.15 3.58 9.07
N CYS A 34 16.68 3.22 7.91
CA CYS A 34 17.12 1.82 7.67
C CYS A 34 18.36 1.69 6.74
N ASP A 35 19.55 1.60 7.32
CA ASP A 35 20.79 1.19 6.63
C ASP A 35 20.99 -0.33 6.78
N THR A 36 20.33 -1.17 5.96
CA THR A 36 20.75 -2.57 5.69
C THR A 36 20.03 -3.06 4.42
N GLU A 37 20.65 -3.93 3.63
CA GLU A 37 20.04 -4.60 2.46
C GLU A 37 18.58 -5.00 2.76
N ILE A 38 17.65 -4.39 2.03
CA ILE A 38 16.22 -4.49 2.31
C ILE A 38 15.74 -5.86 1.83
N ASN A 39 15.70 -6.81 2.74
CA ASN A 39 14.82 -7.95 2.58
C ASN A 39 13.38 -7.41 2.72
N ILE A 40 12.65 -7.34 1.59
CA ILE A 40 11.29 -6.79 1.50
C ILE A 40 10.37 -7.51 2.51
N GLU A 41 10.52 -8.82 2.67
CA GLU A 41 9.79 -9.59 3.67
C GLU A 41 10.13 -9.12 5.09
N ALA A 42 11.40 -8.85 5.40
CA ALA A 42 11.80 -8.38 6.73
C ALA A 42 11.28 -6.97 7.04
N SER A 43 11.15 -6.09 6.04
CA SER A 43 10.62 -4.74 6.22
C SER A 43 9.09 -4.71 6.33
N LEU A 44 8.39 -5.59 5.63
CA LEU A 44 6.93 -5.70 5.75
C LEU A 44 6.49 -6.48 7.00
N ASN A 45 7.32 -7.43 7.48
CA ASN A 45 7.12 -8.03 8.80
C ASN A 45 7.24 -6.99 9.93
N GLN A 46 7.99 -5.89 9.75
CA GLN A 46 8.01 -4.76 10.70
C GLN A 46 6.69 -3.97 10.68
N ASN A 47 5.95 -4.03 9.57
CA ASN A 47 4.65 -3.40 9.39
C ASN A 47 3.48 -4.29 9.87
N GLU A 48 3.74 -5.32 10.68
CA GLU A 48 2.73 -6.21 11.27
C GLU A 48 1.96 -7.09 10.25
N TYR A 49 2.51 -7.33 9.06
CA TYR A 49 2.02 -8.35 8.13
C TYR A 49 2.70 -9.69 8.40
N THR A 50 1.94 -10.78 8.40
CA THR A 50 2.50 -12.13 8.51
C THR A 50 2.98 -12.65 7.16
N ASN A 51 4.00 -13.50 7.14
CA ASN A 51 4.45 -14.17 5.91
C ASN A 51 3.33 -14.93 5.19
N THR A 52 2.38 -15.50 5.93
CA THR A 52 1.22 -16.18 5.35
C THR A 52 0.34 -15.19 4.58
N GLN A 53 0.07 -14.02 5.12
CA GLN A 53 -0.65 -12.95 4.42
C GLN A 53 0.09 -12.51 3.16
N LEU A 54 1.39 -12.20 3.27
CA LEU A 54 2.18 -11.74 2.12
C LEU A 54 2.25 -12.77 0.99
N SER A 55 2.37 -14.06 1.33
CA SER A 55 2.38 -15.15 0.35
C SER A 55 1.03 -15.44 -0.32
N SER A 56 -0.07 -14.92 0.25
CA SER A 56 -1.44 -15.17 -0.23
C SER A 56 -1.92 -14.19 -1.31
N ILE A 57 -1.13 -13.16 -1.58
CA ILE A 57 -1.44 -12.08 -2.54
C ILE A 57 -0.31 -11.96 -3.58
N PRO A 58 -0.55 -11.29 -4.73
CA PRO A 58 0.47 -11.10 -5.74
C PRO A 58 1.70 -10.37 -5.20
N ALA A 59 2.90 -10.84 -5.58
CA ALA A 59 4.16 -10.24 -5.17
C ALA A 59 4.26 -8.75 -5.54
N ASP A 60 3.68 -8.34 -6.67
CA ASP A 60 3.69 -6.94 -7.12
C ASP A 60 2.97 -6.00 -6.13
N ALA A 61 1.92 -6.48 -5.44
CA ALA A 61 1.22 -5.71 -4.40
C ALA A 61 2.06 -5.59 -3.12
N VAL A 62 2.91 -6.59 -2.84
CA VAL A 62 3.83 -6.63 -1.69
C VAL A 62 5.02 -5.71 -1.94
N GLU A 63 5.67 -5.82 -3.10
CA GLU A 63 6.86 -5.05 -3.48
C GLU A 63 6.56 -3.55 -3.61
N ASN A 64 5.35 -3.19 -4.06
CA ASN A 64 4.90 -1.80 -4.20
C ASN A 64 4.06 -1.32 -3.01
N SER A 65 4.32 -1.87 -1.81
CA SER A 65 3.75 -1.38 -0.56
C SER A 65 4.64 -0.30 0.06
N PHE A 66 4.11 0.91 0.17
CA PHE A 66 4.81 2.08 0.72
C PHE A 66 4.19 2.56 2.05
N GLY A 67 3.35 1.73 2.66
CA GLY A 67 2.72 1.98 3.95
C GLY A 67 3.64 1.70 5.13
N CYS A 68 3.24 2.17 6.31
CA CYS A 68 4.00 2.03 7.56
C CYS A 68 3.41 1.01 8.56
N GLY A 69 2.37 0.26 8.18
CA GLY A 69 1.69 -0.67 9.07
C GLY A 69 0.58 -1.45 8.40
N ASN A 70 -0.07 -2.32 9.18
CA ASN A 70 -1.18 -3.18 8.79
C ASN A 70 -2.50 -2.71 9.44
N PRO A 71 -3.33 -1.90 8.76
CA PRO A 71 -4.59 -1.38 9.32
C PRO A 71 -5.61 -2.49 9.63
N LEU A 72 -5.51 -3.66 9.00
CA LEU A 72 -6.46 -4.76 9.18
C LEU A 72 -6.42 -5.35 10.59
N MET A 73 -5.30 -5.21 11.30
CA MET A 73 -5.15 -5.65 12.70
C MET A 73 -6.10 -4.93 13.67
N TYR A 74 -6.63 -3.76 13.27
CA TYR A 74 -7.43 -2.89 14.12
C TYR A 74 -8.83 -2.60 13.56
N ALA A 75 -9.14 -3.12 12.36
CA ALA A 75 -10.34 -2.76 11.62
C ALA A 75 -11.56 -3.65 11.91
N ASP A 76 -11.42 -4.72 12.71
CA ASP A 76 -12.48 -5.67 13.10
C ASP A 76 -13.40 -6.09 11.92
N ILE A 77 -12.79 -6.35 10.76
CA ILE A 77 -13.51 -6.64 9.51
C ILE A 77 -14.24 -7.98 9.60
N CYS A 78 -15.52 -7.97 9.26
CA CYS A 78 -16.40 -9.14 9.28
C CYS A 78 -16.78 -9.59 7.86
N GLU A 79 -17.20 -10.85 7.75
CA GLU A 79 -17.78 -11.38 6.51
C GLU A 79 -19.02 -10.57 6.10
N GLY A 80 -19.10 -10.20 4.83
CA GLY A 80 -20.18 -9.38 4.28
C GLY A 80 -19.96 -7.87 4.37
N ASP A 81 -18.89 -7.40 5.03
CA ASP A 81 -18.63 -5.97 5.15
C ASP A 81 -18.28 -5.30 3.81
N VAL A 82 -18.52 -3.99 3.76
CA VAL A 82 -18.05 -3.11 2.69
C VAL A 82 -16.92 -2.24 3.24
N VAL A 83 -15.71 -2.47 2.74
CA VAL A 83 -14.48 -1.79 3.18
C VAL A 83 -14.03 -0.78 2.12
N LEU A 84 -13.63 0.40 2.57
CA LEU A 84 -13.02 1.44 1.73
C LEU A 84 -11.59 1.71 2.20
N ASP A 85 -10.64 1.53 1.30
CA ASP A 85 -9.22 1.83 1.52
C ASP A 85 -8.82 3.11 0.78
N LEU A 86 -8.20 4.06 1.51
CA LEU A 86 -7.86 5.39 1.02
C LEU A 86 -6.34 5.54 0.91
N GLY A 87 -5.84 5.62 -0.32
CA GLY A 87 -4.41 5.49 -0.63
C GLY A 87 -4.01 4.03 -0.76
N SER A 88 -4.82 3.24 -1.47
CA SER A 88 -4.66 1.78 -1.52
C SER A 88 -3.38 1.30 -2.22
N GLY A 89 -2.68 2.19 -2.93
CA GLY A 89 -1.47 1.83 -3.67
C GLY A 89 -1.71 0.67 -4.64
N ALA A 90 -0.77 -0.28 -4.65
CA ALA A 90 -0.88 -1.51 -5.42
C ALA A 90 -1.84 -2.57 -4.80
N GLY A 91 -2.47 -2.28 -3.65
CA GLY A 91 -3.62 -3.03 -3.14
C GLY A 91 -3.34 -4.08 -2.07
N ILE A 92 -2.21 -4.01 -1.33
CA ILE A 92 -1.91 -4.97 -0.24
C ILE A 92 -3.08 -5.09 0.75
N ASP A 93 -3.57 -3.96 1.28
CA ASP A 93 -4.67 -3.92 2.25
C ASP A 93 -6.00 -4.31 1.62
N VAL A 94 -6.26 -3.87 0.39
CA VAL A 94 -7.47 -4.21 -0.37
C VAL A 94 -7.58 -5.73 -0.54
N LEU A 95 -6.51 -6.39 -0.97
CA LEU A 95 -6.50 -7.81 -1.25
C LEU A 95 -6.59 -8.65 0.02
N LEU A 96 -5.91 -8.24 1.09
CA LEU A 96 -6.00 -8.91 2.38
C LEU A 96 -7.38 -8.69 3.03
N ALA A 97 -7.96 -7.49 2.95
CA ALA A 97 -9.33 -7.23 3.40
C ALA A 97 -10.35 -8.05 2.60
N ALA A 98 -10.13 -8.27 1.30
CA ALA A 98 -11.03 -9.07 0.45
C ALA A 98 -11.15 -10.52 0.95
N GLN A 99 -10.07 -11.07 1.52
CA GLN A 99 -10.10 -12.40 2.15
C GLN A 99 -10.94 -12.43 3.45
N HIS A 100 -11.03 -11.31 4.18
CA HIS A 100 -11.82 -11.21 5.42
C HIS A 100 -13.31 -11.03 5.15
N VAL A 101 -13.66 -10.15 4.21
CA VAL A 101 -15.08 -9.86 3.90
C VAL A 101 -15.78 -10.99 3.14
N GLY A 102 -15.02 -11.88 2.51
CA GLY A 102 -15.56 -13.04 1.80
C GLY A 102 -16.40 -12.69 0.56
N GLU A 103 -17.05 -13.70 -0.03
CA GLU A 103 -17.82 -13.56 -1.29
C GLU A 103 -19.05 -12.65 -1.17
N SER A 104 -19.59 -12.51 0.04
CA SER A 104 -20.76 -11.68 0.33
C SER A 104 -20.40 -10.20 0.56
N GLY A 105 -19.13 -9.89 0.78
CA GLY A 105 -18.63 -8.55 1.05
C GLY A 105 -18.06 -7.84 -0.18
N ARG A 106 -17.46 -6.67 0.06
CA ARG A 106 -16.83 -5.86 -0.99
C ARG A 106 -15.71 -5.01 -0.42
N VAL A 107 -14.60 -4.91 -1.16
CA VAL A 107 -13.53 -3.97 -0.84
C VAL A 107 -13.33 -3.01 -2.01
N ILE A 108 -13.15 -1.73 -1.70
CA ILE A 108 -12.97 -0.66 -2.67
C ILE A 108 -11.65 0.05 -2.34
N GLY A 109 -10.66 -0.06 -3.22
CA GLY A 109 -9.43 0.73 -3.16
C GLY A 109 -9.58 2.04 -3.92
N ILE A 110 -9.14 3.15 -3.31
CA ILE A 110 -8.99 4.43 -3.97
C ILE A 110 -7.53 4.86 -3.86
N ASP A 111 -6.92 5.14 -5.00
CA ASP A 111 -5.60 5.78 -5.06
C ASP A 111 -5.64 7.03 -5.97
N MET A 112 -4.71 7.95 -5.76
CA MET A 112 -4.61 9.18 -6.53
C MET A 112 -3.79 9.02 -7.83
N THR A 113 -2.96 7.98 -7.92
CA THR A 113 -2.01 7.78 -9.02
C THR A 113 -2.51 6.70 -10.00
N PRO A 114 -2.63 7.00 -11.31
CA PRO A 114 -3.00 6.01 -12.31
C PRO A 114 -2.10 4.77 -12.32
N GLU A 115 -0.82 4.94 -11.99
CA GLU A 115 0.18 3.88 -12.04
C GLU A 115 0.02 2.86 -10.92
N MET A 116 -0.28 3.29 -9.68
CA MET A 116 -0.67 2.38 -8.60
C MET A 116 -1.97 1.65 -8.93
N ILE A 117 -2.96 2.36 -9.50
CA ILE A 117 -4.23 1.77 -9.89
C ILE A 117 -4.04 0.70 -10.99
N GLU A 118 -3.13 0.92 -11.93
CA GLU A 118 -2.84 -0.07 -12.97
C GLU A 118 -2.17 -1.32 -12.37
N LYS A 119 -1.25 -1.13 -11.42
CA LYS A 119 -0.62 -2.22 -10.68
C LYS A 119 -1.63 -3.04 -9.88
N GLY A 120 -2.49 -2.38 -9.09
CA GLY A 120 -3.51 -3.06 -8.27
C GLY A 120 -4.62 -3.76 -9.05
N LYS A 121 -4.67 -3.62 -10.38
CA LYS A 121 -5.62 -4.34 -11.26
C LYS A 121 -5.04 -5.62 -11.87
N LYS A 122 -3.74 -5.86 -11.74
CA LYS A 122 -3.04 -7.03 -12.31
C LYS A 122 -3.05 -8.18 -11.32
#